data_AF-A0A9X2FGU0-F1
#
_entry.id   AF-A0A9X2FGU0-F1
#
_cell.length_a   1.000
_cell.length_b   1.000
_cell.length_c   1.000
_cell.angle_alpha   90.00
_cell.angle_beta   90.00
_cell.angle_gamma   90.00
#
_symmetry.space_group_name_H-M   'P 1'
#
loop_
_entity.id
_entity.type
_entity.pdbx_description
1 polymer ?
#
loop_
_entity_poly.entity_id
_entity_poly.type
_entity_poly.pdbx_seq_one_letter_code
_entity_poly.pdbx_strand_id
1 'polypeptide(L)'
;MKVIKNSKGPTVSQLDQQLEEAQMKLIQAANQHQDCDELTQQIMDLRKQKEKVQSRETEHQVKLHNLDEINELVDLHKYGLVDFDDQLVRRLVEKITIFQRYMEFAFKDGEVIRVNK
;
A
#
# COMPACT_ATOMS: atom_id res chain seq x y z
N MET A 1 -20.99 -10.48 9.70
CA MET A 1 -20.15 -9.48 8.98
C MET A 1 -20.87 -8.15 8.96
N LYS A 2 -20.29 -7.09 9.55
CA LYS A 2 -20.90 -5.76 9.59
C LYS A 2 -20.53 -5.05 8.28
N VAL A 3 -21.50 -4.93 7.37
CA VAL A 3 -21.32 -4.21 6.11
C VAL A 3 -21.18 -2.74 6.46
N ILE A 4 -19.96 -2.21 6.39
CA ILE A 4 -19.72 -0.78 6.52
C ILE A 4 -20.34 -0.17 5.27
N LYS A 5 -21.46 0.54 5.43
CA LYS A 5 -22.09 1.29 4.35
C LYS A 5 -21.06 2.32 3.87
N ASN A 6 -20.40 2.05 2.76
CA ASN A 6 -19.61 3.02 2.02
C ASN A 6 -20.58 4.05 1.43
N SER A 7 -21.06 4.99 2.23
CA SER A 7 -21.57 6.24 1.68
C SER A 7 -20.38 6.90 1.01
N LYS A 8 -20.26 6.76 -0.32
CA LYS A 8 -19.23 7.45 -1.08
C LYS A 8 -19.46 8.95 -0.86
N GLY A 9 -18.63 9.54 0.00
CA GLY A 9 -18.58 10.98 0.18
C GLY A 9 -18.19 11.67 -1.13
N PRO A 10 -18.31 13.00 -1.20
CA PRO A 10 -17.92 13.74 -2.40
C PRO A 10 -16.44 13.48 -2.72
N THR A 11 -16.14 13.30 -4.01
CA THR A 11 -14.76 13.16 -4.48
C THR A 11 -14.05 14.52 -4.48
N VAL A 12 -12.72 14.51 -4.47
CA VAL A 12 -11.92 15.75 -4.58
C VAL A 12 -12.33 16.56 -5.81
N SER A 13 -12.57 15.90 -6.95
CA SER A 13 -13.02 16.54 -8.19
C SER A 13 -14.42 17.17 -8.07
N GLN A 14 -15.36 16.53 -7.38
CA GLN A 14 -16.68 17.11 -7.13
C GLN A 14 -16.61 18.33 -6.22
N LEU A 15 -15.73 18.29 -5.20
CA LEU A 15 -15.47 19.42 -4.32
C LEU A 15 -14.81 20.57 -5.10
N ASP A 16 -13.87 20.28 -6.00
CA ASP A 16 -13.20 21.29 -6.83
C ASP A 16 -14.19 22.05 -7.73
N GLN A 17 -15.10 21.33 -8.39
CA GLN A 17 -16.13 21.95 -9.21
C GLN A 17 -17.06 22.85 -8.38
N GLN A 18 -17.48 22.40 -7.19
CA GLN A 18 -18.32 23.21 -6.29
C GLN A 18 -17.57 24.45 -5.77
N LEU A 19 -16.27 24.33 -5.55
CA LEU A 19 -15.40 25.40 -5.07
C LEU A 19 -15.19 26.46 -6.17
N GLU A 20 -15.03 26.04 -7.42
CA GLU A 20 -14.94 26.91 -8.59
C GLU A 20 -16.25 27.69 -8.82
N GLU A 21 -17.40 27.00 -8.76
CA GLU A 21 -18.71 27.64 -8.87
C GLU A 21 -18.97 28.66 -7.75
N ALA A 22 -18.62 28.31 -6.50
CA ALA A 22 -18.78 29.21 -5.35
C ALA A 22 -17.88 30.44 -5.46
N GLN A 23 -16.64 30.28 -5.94
CA GLN A 23 -15.71 31.40 -6.19
C GLN A 23 -16.21 32.32 -7.30
N MET A 24 -16.74 31.77 -8.39
CA MET A 24 -17.32 32.57 -9.47
C MET A 24 -18.54 33.39 -9.00
N LYS A 25 -19.40 32.79 -8.18
CA LYS A 25 -20.54 33.50 -7.56
C LYS A 25 -20.09 34.61 -6.63
N LEU A 26 -19.03 34.38 -5.85
CA LEU A 26 -18.43 35.40 -4.98
C LEU A 26 -17.93 36.61 -5.79
N ILE A 27 -17.23 36.37 -6.91
CA ILE A 27 -16.74 37.44 -7.79
C ILE A 27 -17.91 38.26 -8.36
N GLN A 28 -19.00 37.61 -8.77
CA GLN A 28 -20.20 38.29 -9.25
C GLN A 28 -20.88 39.12 -8.16
N ALA A 29 -21.04 38.59 -6.95
CA ALA A 29 -21.65 39.29 -5.83
C ALA A 29 -20.82 40.51 -5.37
N ALA A 30 -19.48 40.38 -5.35
CA ALA A 30 -18.58 41.49 -5.06
C ALA A 30 -18.69 42.62 -6.11
N ASN A 31 -18.78 42.26 -7.39
CA ASN A 31 -19.00 43.21 -8.48
C ASN A 31 -20.37 43.93 -8.38
N GLN A 32 -21.35 43.31 -7.71
CA GLN A 32 -22.68 43.87 -7.46
C GLN A 32 -22.80 44.60 -6.11
N HIS A 33 -21.70 44.72 -5.35
CA HIS A 33 -21.65 45.31 -4.00
C HIS A 33 -22.63 44.66 -3.02
N GLN A 34 -22.88 43.36 -3.21
CA GLN A 34 -23.77 42.58 -2.38
C GLN A 34 -23.00 41.99 -1.18
N ASP A 35 -23.70 41.75 -0.08
CA ASP A 35 -23.11 41.09 1.08
C ASP A 35 -22.73 39.63 0.75
N CYS A 36 -21.48 39.25 1.06
CA CYS A 36 -20.83 38.03 0.58
C CYS A 36 -20.42 37.09 1.72
N ASP A 37 -20.80 37.39 2.96
CA ASP A 37 -20.37 36.64 4.14
C ASP A 37 -20.78 35.15 4.08
N GLU A 38 -22.02 34.86 3.63
CA GLU A 38 -22.51 33.48 3.48
C GLU A 38 -21.72 32.69 2.42
N LEU A 39 -21.41 33.30 1.27
CA LEU A 39 -20.61 32.68 0.20
C LEU A 39 -19.17 32.45 0.66
N THR A 40 -18.61 33.39 1.43
CA THR A 40 -17.27 33.26 2.00
C THR A 40 -17.20 32.08 2.98
N GLN A 41 -18.20 31.95 3.86
CA GLN A 41 -18.30 30.82 4.78
C GLN A 41 -18.44 29.49 4.04
N GLN A 42 -19.26 29.45 2.99
CA GLN A 42 -19.44 28.26 2.16
C GLN A 42 -18.13 27.82 1.49
N ILE A 43 -17.33 28.76 0.97
CA ILE A 43 -16.01 28.46 0.38
C ILE A 43 -15.06 27.89 1.45
N MET A 44 -15.06 28.45 2.65
CA MET A 44 -14.24 27.95 3.76
C MET A 44 -14.61 26.52 4.14
N ASP A 45 -15.90 26.21 4.21
CA ASP A 45 -16.39 24.88 4.53
C ASP A 45 -16.04 23.87 3.43
N LEU A 46 -16.17 24.24 2.15
CA LEU A 46 -15.77 23.42 1.01
C LEU A 46 -14.26 23.12 1.01
N ARG A 47 -13.42 24.12 1.31
CA ARG A 47 -11.97 23.93 1.44
C ARG A 47 -11.62 22.93 2.55
N LYS A 48 -12.26 23.08 3.71
CA LYS A 48 -12.06 22.18 4.86
C LYS A 48 -12.51 20.75 4.55
N GLN A 49 -13.61 20.59 3.82
CA GLN A 49 -14.05 19.27 3.37
C GLN A 49 -13.06 18.65 2.37
N LYS A 50 -12.55 19.43 1.42
CA LYS A 50 -11.54 18.97 0.45
C LYS A 50 -10.29 18.46 1.15
N GLU A 51 -9.74 19.24 2.08
CA GLU A 51 -8.55 18.87 2.84
C GLU A 51 -8.75 17.55 3.60
N LYS A 52 -9.93 17.37 4.23
CA LYS A 52 -10.28 16.14 4.94
C LYS A 52 -10.38 14.92 4.01
N VAL A 53 -10.96 15.08 2.82
CA VAL A 53 -11.06 13.99 1.84
C VAL A 53 -9.68 13.64 1.30
N GLN A 54 -8.87 14.64 0.95
CA GLN A 54 -7.53 14.44 0.43
C GLN A 54 -6.60 13.78 1.46
N SER A 55 -6.66 14.20 2.73
CA SER A 55 -5.90 13.57 3.82
C SER A 55 -6.28 12.10 3.99
N ARG A 56 -7.57 11.77 3.97
CA ARG A 56 -8.05 10.37 4.04
C ARG A 56 -7.59 9.54 2.85
N GLU A 57 -7.61 10.11 1.65
CA GLU A 57 -7.18 9.42 0.44
C GLU A 57 -5.67 9.16 0.47
N THR A 58 -4.86 10.15 0.88
CA THR A 58 -3.42 9.97 1.09
C THR A 58 -3.14 8.89 2.13
N GLU A 59 -3.79 8.92 3.29
CA GLU A 59 -3.64 7.89 4.33
C GLU A 59 -4.02 6.49 3.81
N HIS A 60 -5.06 6.41 2.97
CA HIS A 60 -5.48 5.16 2.35
C HIS A 60 -4.46 4.65 1.34
N GLN A 61 -3.92 5.54 0.49
CA GLN A 61 -2.88 5.19 -0.48
C GLN A 61 -1.60 4.71 0.22
N VAL A 62 -1.18 5.37 1.31
CA VAL A 62 -0.04 4.92 2.13
C VAL A 62 -0.30 3.51 2.69
N LYS A 63 -1.50 3.23 3.18
CA LYS A 63 -1.85 1.89 3.68
C LYS A 63 -1.82 0.83 2.58
N LEU A 64 -2.31 1.15 1.39
CA LEU A 64 -2.26 0.25 0.23
C LEU A 64 -0.81 -0.04 -0.17
N HIS A 65 0.02 1.02 -0.27
CA HIS A 65 1.43 0.88 -0.58
C HIS A 65 2.16 -0.03 0.43
N ASN A 66 1.95 0.20 1.72
CA ASN A 66 2.54 -0.65 2.76
C ASN A 66 2.07 -2.12 2.66
N LEU A 67 0.82 -2.37 2.27
CA LEU A 67 0.32 -3.73 2.06
C LEU A 67 0.99 -4.38 0.84
N ASP A 68 1.19 -3.62 -0.24
CA ASP A 68 1.89 -4.11 -1.42
C ASP A 68 3.35 -4.45 -1.11
N GLU A 69 4.06 -3.61 -0.36
CA GLU A 69 5.42 -3.89 0.12
C GLU A 69 5.49 -5.14 0.99
N ILE A 70 4.54 -5.31 1.92
CA ILE A 70 4.48 -6.52 2.76
C ILE A 70 4.20 -7.76 1.92
N ASN A 71 3.30 -7.67 0.93
CA ASN A 71 3.03 -8.79 0.02
C ASN A 71 4.27 -9.14 -0.81
N GLU A 72 5.02 -8.15 -1.30
CA GLU A 72 6.26 -8.38 -2.04
C GLU A 72 7.33 -9.03 -1.15
N LEU A 73 7.48 -8.57 0.09
CA LEU A 73 8.38 -9.20 1.06
C LEU A 73 7.94 -10.64 1.37
N VAL A 74 6.64 -10.88 1.55
CA VAL A 74 6.13 -12.23 1.78
C VAL A 74 6.40 -13.11 0.58
N ASP A 75 6.13 -12.66 -0.65
CA ASP A 75 6.38 -13.43 -1.87
C ASP A 75 7.88 -13.67 -2.13
N LEU A 76 8.74 -12.69 -1.82
CA LEU A 76 10.20 -12.85 -1.86
C LEU A 76 10.68 -13.97 -0.94
N HIS A 77 10.08 -14.09 0.25
CA HIS A 77 10.45 -15.10 1.25
C HIS A 77 9.56 -16.36 1.22
N LYS A 78 8.50 -16.39 0.41
CA LYS A 78 7.49 -17.47 0.36
C LYS A 78 8.06 -18.81 -0.07
N TYR A 79 9.15 -18.78 -0.82
CA TYR A 79 9.85 -19.99 -1.24
C TYR A 79 11.00 -20.39 -0.31
N GLY A 80 11.28 -19.58 0.74
CA GLY A 80 12.40 -19.79 1.66
C GLY A 80 13.74 -19.61 0.92
N LEU A 81 14.61 -18.74 1.45
CA LEU A 81 16.00 -18.50 1.01
C LEU A 81 16.49 -19.38 -0.17
N VAL A 82 16.17 -18.96 -1.41
CA VAL A 82 16.66 -19.62 -2.65
C VAL A 82 18.02 -19.04 -3.04
N ASP A 83 18.83 -18.63 -2.07
CA ASP A 83 20.22 -18.28 -2.34
C ASP A 83 21.10 -19.44 -1.90
N PHE A 84 21.60 -20.15 -2.91
CA PHE A 84 22.68 -21.10 -2.73
C PHE A 84 23.93 -20.32 -2.31
N ASP A 85 24.24 -20.35 -1.01
CA ASP A 85 25.50 -19.84 -0.49
C ASP A 85 26.58 -20.93 -0.57
N ASP A 86 27.45 -20.84 -1.59
CA ASP A 86 28.57 -21.77 -1.80
C ASP A 86 29.50 -21.85 -0.57
N GLN A 87 29.72 -20.73 0.13
CA GLN A 87 30.58 -20.69 1.30
C GLN A 87 29.93 -21.43 2.48
N LEU A 88 28.63 -21.28 2.68
CA LEU A 88 27.87 -22.01 3.69
C LEU A 88 27.82 -23.50 3.38
N VAL A 89 27.55 -23.87 2.13
CA VAL A 89 27.51 -25.28 1.70
C VAL A 89 28.87 -25.95 1.92
N ARG A 90 29.98 -25.30 1.52
CA ARG A 90 31.34 -25.79 1.81
C ARG A 90 31.64 -25.89 3.31
N ARG A 91 31.04 -25.03 4.13
CA ARG A 91 31.23 -25.05 5.57
C ARG A 91 30.49 -26.21 6.24
N LEU A 92 29.28 -26.54 5.78
CA LEU A 92 28.39 -27.49 6.43
C LEU A 92 28.43 -28.90 5.83
N VAL A 93 28.50 -29.01 4.50
CA VAL A 93 28.42 -30.29 3.79
C VAL A 93 29.80 -30.90 3.65
N GLU A 94 29.92 -32.18 4.03
CA GLU A 94 31.12 -32.98 3.83
C GLU A 94 31.09 -33.70 2.47
N LYS A 95 29.95 -34.34 2.16
CA LYS A 95 29.79 -35.12 0.93
C LYS A 95 28.32 -35.18 0.50
N ILE A 96 28.10 -35.18 -0.81
CA ILE A 96 26.80 -35.49 -1.42
C ILE A 96 26.93 -36.81 -2.19
N THR A 97 26.03 -37.75 -1.94
CA THR A 97 25.95 -39.03 -2.67
C THR A 97 24.63 -39.10 -3.43
N ILE A 98 24.70 -39.26 -4.75
CA ILE A 98 23.52 -39.30 -5.62
C ILE A 98 23.16 -40.76 -5.91
N PHE A 99 21.93 -41.14 -5.57
CA PHE A 99 21.35 -42.44 -5.92
C PHE A 99 20.31 -42.27 -7.03
N GLN A 100 19.80 -43.40 -7.54
CA GLN A 100 18.81 -43.37 -8.61
C GLN A 100 17.53 -42.65 -8.19
N ARG A 101 17.06 -42.87 -6.96
CA ARG A 101 15.76 -42.38 -6.44
C ARG A 101 15.85 -41.24 -5.42
N TYR A 102 17.03 -40.97 -4.88
CA TYR A 102 17.23 -39.99 -3.81
C TYR A 102 18.66 -39.46 -3.81
N MET A 103 18.92 -38.46 -2.97
CA MET A 103 20.23 -37.90 -2.68
C MET A 103 20.48 -37.94 -1.17
N GLU A 104 21.71 -38.22 -0.77
CA GLU A 104 22.19 -38.14 0.61
C GLU A 104 23.15 -36.97 0.77
N PHE A 105 22.89 -36.14 1.77
CA PHE A 105 23.74 -35.05 2.20
C PHE A 105 24.35 -35.43 3.55
N ALA A 106 25.67 -35.66 3.57
CA ALA A 106 26.42 -35.86 4.80
C ALA A 106 27.01 -34.53 5.25
N PHE A 107 26.65 -34.10 6.46
CA PHE A 107 27.14 -32.89 7.10
C PHE A 107 28.38 -33.18 7.93
N LYS A 108 29.24 -32.18 8.09
CA LYS A 108 30.52 -32.31 8.83
C LYS A 108 30.34 -32.56 10.33
N ASP A 109 29.15 -32.33 10.87
CA ASP A 109 28.78 -32.67 12.24
C ASP A 109 28.30 -34.13 12.39
N GLY A 110 28.26 -34.88 11.28
CA GLY A 110 27.86 -36.28 11.23
C GLY A 110 26.37 -36.50 10.94
N GLU A 111 25.56 -35.44 10.77
CA GLU A 111 24.17 -35.60 10.37
C GLU A 111 24.05 -36.04 8.90
N VAL A 112 23.06 -36.88 8.60
CA VAL A 112 22.78 -37.37 7.24
C VAL A 112 21.33 -37.12 6.88
N ILE A 113 21.10 -36.28 5.89
CA ILE A 113 19.77 -35.95 5.37
C ILE A 113 19.55 -36.65 4.02
N ARG A 114 18.38 -37.29 3.88
CA ARG A 114 17.93 -37.91 2.63
C ARG A 114 16.84 -37.07 1.98
N VAL A 115 17.05 -36.72 0.73
CA VAL A 115 16.08 -36.00 -0.10
C VAL A 115 15.68 -36.87 -1.27
N ASN A 116 14.39 -37.19 -1.37
CA ASN A 116 13.85 -37.92 -2.51
C ASN A 116 13.85 -37.03 -3.75
N LYS A 117 14.05 -37.62 -4.92
CA LYS A 117 13.88 -36.93 -6.20
C LYS A 117 12.41 -36.76 -6.55
#